data_AF-A0A512LC39-F1
#
_entry.id   AF-A0A512LC39-F1
#
_cell.length_a   1.000
_cell.length_b   1.000
_cell.length_c   1.000
_cell.angle_alpha   90.00
_cell.angle_beta   90.00
_cell.angle_gamma   90.00
#
_symmetry.space_group_name_H-M   'P 1'
#
loop_
_entity.id
_entity.type
_entity.pdbx_description
1 polymer ?
#
loop_
_entity_poly.entity_id
_entity_poly.type
_entity_poly.pdbx_seq_one_letter_code
_entity_poly.pdbx_strand_id
1 'polypeptide(L)'
;MWIGLLYYFNFVQVDAMKAATADGSAGGISKHVAPRALLFFRWAALVTWLAGAALLGPYFKAAFSLQPSHAVIGIGAWLGTIMLFNVWVLIWPNQKKILGLARATDTQKNTARRVAFLASRTNTMLSIPMLFFMAAGAHSGVYGF
;
A
#
# COMPACT_ATOMS: atom_id res chain seq x y z
N MET A 1 8.11 6.26 3.27
CA MET A 1 8.51 4.88 2.91
C MET A 1 7.37 4.10 2.23
N TRP A 2 6.24 3.86 2.90
CA TRP A 2 5.16 3.01 2.36
C TRP A 2 4.65 3.45 0.97
N ILE A 3 4.18 4.69 0.85
CA ILE A 3 3.64 5.22 -0.43
C ILE A 3 4.74 5.30 -1.50
N GLY A 4 5.98 5.61 -1.11
CA GLY A 4 7.12 5.61 -2.04
C GLY A 4 7.35 4.22 -2.67
N LEU A 5 7.30 3.16 -1.88
CA LEU A 5 7.41 1.78 -2.39
C LEU A 5 6.21 1.38 -3.25
N LEU A 6 5.01 1.84 -2.89
CA LEU A 6 3.81 1.63 -3.71
C LEU A 6 3.99 2.24 -5.11
N TYR A 7 4.49 3.47 -5.18
CA TYR A 7 4.77 4.17 -6.44
C TYR A 7 5.91 3.51 -7.20
N TYR A 8 6.98 3.10 -6.51
CA TYR A 8 8.05 2.31 -7.13
C TYR A 8 7.51 1.06 -7.83
N PHE A 9 6.61 0.29 -7.19
CA PHE A 9 6.06 -0.90 -7.84
C PHE A 9 5.24 -0.58 -9.08
N ASN A 10 4.41 0.47 -9.04
CA ASN A 10 3.46 0.75 -10.11
C ASN A 10 4.09 1.50 -11.30
N PHE A 11 5.04 2.40 -11.04
CA PHE A 11 5.62 3.28 -12.06
C PHE A 11 7.03 2.88 -12.49
N VAL A 12 7.78 2.13 -11.69
CA VAL A 12 9.17 1.76 -12.01
C VAL A 12 9.31 0.26 -12.23
N GLN A 13 8.93 -0.55 -11.24
CA GLN A 13 9.20 -1.98 -11.28
C GLN A 13 8.42 -2.69 -12.39
N VAL A 14 7.17 -2.31 -12.68
CA VAL A 14 6.35 -2.96 -13.71
C VAL A 14 6.98 -2.82 -15.09
N ASP A 15 7.38 -1.60 -15.47
CA ASP A 15 8.00 -1.36 -16.78
C ASP A 15 9.41 -1.94 -16.85
N ALA A 16 10.20 -1.82 -15.77
CA ALA A 16 11.51 -2.46 -15.67
C ALA A 16 11.42 -3.99 -15.81
N MET A 17 10.42 -4.62 -15.18
CA MET A 17 10.18 -6.07 -15.30
C MET A 17 9.76 -6.46 -16.71
N LYS A 18 8.96 -5.64 -17.40
CA LYS A 18 8.56 -5.88 -18.79
C LYS A 18 9.78 -5.85 -19.72
N ALA A 19 10.63 -4.82 -19.59
CA ALA A 19 11.86 -4.71 -20.36
C ALA A 19 12.83 -5.87 -20.07
N ALA A 20 13.08 -6.15 -18.79
CA ALA A 20 13.97 -7.22 -18.36
C ALA A 20 13.46 -8.63 -18.73
N THR A 21 12.16 -8.79 -18.97
CA THR A 21 11.62 -10.06 -19.47
C THR A 21 11.93 -10.24 -20.95
N ALA A 22 11.94 -9.16 -21.73
CA ALA A 22 12.20 -9.21 -23.17
C ALA A 22 13.66 -9.55 -23.49
N ASP A 23 14.61 -9.15 -22.64
CA ASP A 23 16.04 -9.43 -22.80
C ASP A 23 16.56 -10.60 -21.95
N GLY A 24 15.68 -11.25 -21.16
CA GLY A 24 16.02 -12.40 -20.32
C GLY A 24 16.68 -12.07 -18.97
N SER A 25 16.85 -10.79 -18.62
CA SER A 25 17.50 -10.36 -17.38
C SER A 25 16.58 -10.28 -16.13
N ALA A 26 15.27 -10.54 -16.29
CA ALA A 26 14.25 -10.41 -15.24
C ALA A 26 14.51 -11.26 -13.98
N GLY A 27 15.34 -12.30 -14.09
CA GLY A 27 15.74 -13.16 -12.98
C GLY A 27 16.41 -12.37 -11.84
N GLY A 28 17.25 -11.38 -12.16
CA GLY A 28 17.93 -10.57 -11.16
C GLY A 28 16.97 -9.76 -10.30
N ILE A 29 16.00 -9.08 -10.95
CA ILE A 29 14.98 -8.28 -10.28
C ILE A 29 14.07 -9.17 -9.43
N SER A 30 13.61 -10.30 -9.99
CA SER A 30 12.69 -11.23 -9.31
C SER A 30 13.33 -11.93 -8.11
N LYS A 31 14.63 -12.22 -8.18
CA LYS A 31 15.37 -12.93 -7.13
C LYS A 31 15.87 -11.99 -6.03
N HIS A 32 16.34 -10.80 -6.38
CA HIS A 32 17.07 -9.93 -5.44
C HIS A 32 16.31 -8.68 -5.03
N VAL A 33 15.52 -8.08 -5.92
CA VAL A 33 14.90 -6.77 -5.67
C VAL A 33 13.48 -6.94 -5.15
N ALA A 34 12.63 -7.65 -5.90
CA ALA A 34 11.21 -7.77 -5.59
C ALA A 34 10.93 -8.34 -4.19
N PRO A 35 11.60 -9.41 -3.70
CA PRO A 35 11.32 -9.95 -2.38
C PRO A 35 11.66 -8.97 -1.25
N ARG A 36 12.76 -8.21 -1.40
CA ARG A 36 13.19 -7.20 -0.41
C ARG A 36 12.25 -6.01 -0.40
N ALA A 37 11.94 -5.48 -1.58
CA ALA A 37 11.01 -4.38 -1.73
C ALA A 37 9.63 -4.73 -1.13
N LEU A 38 9.12 -5.94 -1.36
CA LEU A 38 7.85 -6.41 -0.80
C LEU A 38 7.89 -6.55 0.72
N LEU A 39 9.01 -7.00 1.28
CA LEU A 39 9.20 -7.07 2.74
C LEU A 39 9.10 -5.69 3.37
N PHE A 40 9.86 -4.71 2.84
CA PHE A 40 9.82 -3.34 3.34
C PHE A 40 8.45 -2.71 3.11
N PHE A 41 7.80 -2.95 1.98
CA PHE A 41 6.48 -2.41 1.68
C PHE A 41 5.44 -2.84 2.72
N ARG A 42 5.40 -4.14 3.05
CA ARG A 42 4.45 -4.69 4.01
C ARG A 42 4.62 -4.10 5.41
N TRP A 43 5.86 -4.06 5.91
CA TRP A 43 6.14 -3.56 7.25
C TRP A 43 6.09 -2.04 7.32
N ALA A 44 6.53 -1.33 6.28
CA ALA A 44 6.37 0.12 6.19
C ALA A 44 4.90 0.51 6.18
N ALA A 45 4.02 -0.27 5.55
CA ALA A 45 2.57 -0.03 5.60
C ALA A 45 2.04 -0.06 7.04
N LEU A 46 2.36 -1.12 7.77
CA LEU A 46 1.93 -1.28 9.16
C LEU A 46 2.51 -0.17 10.06
N VAL A 47 3.82 0.08 9.97
CA VAL A 47 4.49 1.11 10.77
C VAL A 47 3.94 2.49 10.47
N THR A 48 3.71 2.84 9.20
CA THR A 48 3.14 4.14 8.82
C THR A 48 1.73 4.31 9.37
N TRP A 49 0.90 3.26 9.29
CA TRP A 49 -0.45 3.30 9.83
C TRP A 49 -0.44 3.43 11.36
N LEU A 50 0.39 2.65 12.06
CA LEU A 50 0.54 2.72 13.51
C LEU A 50 1.06 4.10 13.97
N ALA A 51 2.03 4.67 13.25
CA ALA A 51 2.51 6.01 13.51
C ALA A 51 1.39 7.04 13.33
N GLY A 52 0.61 6.97 12.25
CA GLY A 52 -0.55 7.84 12.05
C GLY A 52 -1.61 7.69 13.15
N ALA A 53 -1.91 6.45 13.56
CA ALA A 53 -2.82 6.18 14.67
C ALA A 53 -2.30 6.76 16.00
N ALA A 54 -1.00 6.63 16.27
CA ALA A 54 -0.37 7.22 17.45
C ALA A 54 -0.40 8.75 17.42
N LEU A 55 -0.18 9.37 16.25
CA LEU A 55 -0.25 10.82 16.07
C LEU A 55 -1.67 11.37 16.29
N LEU A 56 -2.71 10.61 15.97
CA LEU A 56 -4.09 10.99 16.30
C LEU A 56 -4.35 11.01 17.82
N GLY A 57 -3.64 10.17 18.59
CA GLY A 57 -3.69 10.16 20.04
C GLY A 57 -5.13 10.18 20.61
N PRO A 58 -5.51 11.16 21.44
CA PRO A 58 -6.86 11.29 21.99
C PRO A 58 -7.97 11.39 20.93
N TYR A 59 -7.65 11.93 19.76
CA TYR A 59 -8.60 12.14 18.66
C TYR A 59 -8.79 10.91 17.78
N PHE A 60 -8.12 9.79 18.06
CA PHE A 60 -8.26 8.55 17.30
C PHE A 60 -9.72 8.12 17.17
N LYS A 61 -10.47 8.09 18.28
CA LYS A 61 -11.89 7.72 18.25
C LYS A 61 -12.73 8.73 17.45
N ALA A 62 -12.47 10.03 17.61
CA ALA A 62 -13.21 11.08 16.90
C ALA A 62 -12.99 11.01 15.38
N ALA A 63 -11.74 10.78 14.95
CA ALA A 63 -11.39 10.61 13.54
C ALA A 63 -12.02 9.35 12.94
N PHE A 64 -11.89 8.19 13.58
CA PHE A 64 -12.44 6.93 13.05
C PHE A 64 -13.97 6.84 13.11
N SER A 65 -14.62 7.59 14.03
CA SER A 65 -16.08 7.75 14.06
C SER A 65 -16.60 8.90 13.19
N LEU A 66 -15.71 9.58 12.45
CA LEU A 66 -16.04 10.69 11.55
C LEU A 66 -16.82 11.82 12.23
N GLN A 67 -16.45 12.15 13.48
CA GLN A 67 -17.04 13.31 14.17
C GLN A 67 -16.82 14.59 13.35
N PRO A 68 -17.75 15.55 13.35
CA PRO A 68 -17.70 16.71 12.46
C PRO A 68 -16.35 17.45 12.45
N SER A 69 -15.75 17.67 13.62
CA SER A 69 -14.46 18.36 13.78
C SER A 69 -13.24 17.57 13.30
N HIS A 70 -13.37 16.26 13.08
CA HIS A 70 -12.27 15.35 12.70
C HIS A 70 -12.60 14.51 11.47
N ALA A 71 -13.70 14.78 10.78
CA ALA A 71 -14.18 13.98 9.64
C ALA A 71 -13.16 13.99 8.49
N VAL A 72 -12.53 15.14 8.20
CA VAL A 72 -11.55 15.28 7.11
C VAL A 72 -10.35 14.34 7.32
N ILE A 73 -9.69 14.43 8.47
CA ILE A 73 -8.56 13.53 8.79
C ILE A 73 -9.01 12.08 8.95
N GLY A 74 -10.25 11.86 9.42
CA GLY A 74 -10.89 10.56 9.55
C GLY A 74 -11.09 9.84 8.21
N ILE A 75 -11.51 10.56 7.16
CA ILE A 75 -11.60 10.01 5.80
C ILE A 75 -10.22 9.54 5.32
N GLY A 76 -9.18 10.37 5.53
CA GLY A 76 -7.80 10.00 5.24
C GLY A 76 -7.37 8.73 6.00
N ALA A 77 -7.67 8.65 7.30
CA ALA A 77 -7.36 7.49 8.13
C ALA A 77 -8.07 6.20 7.65
N TRP A 78 -9.34 6.28 7.24
CA TRP A 78 -10.07 5.15 6.68
C TRP A 78 -9.50 4.68 5.35
N LEU A 79 -9.17 5.60 4.44
CA LEU A 79 -8.50 5.26 3.18
C LEU A 79 -7.16 4.57 3.43
N GLY A 80 -6.36 5.09 4.36
CA GLY A 80 -5.12 4.44 4.80
C GLY A 80 -5.35 3.04 5.39
N THR A 81 -6.43 2.85 6.14
CA THR A 81 -6.80 1.54 6.72
C THR A 81 -7.20 0.54 5.64
N ILE A 82 -8.03 0.94 4.68
CA ILE A 82 -8.41 0.12 3.52
C ILE A 82 -7.16 -0.27 2.72
N MET A 83 -6.26 0.68 2.49
CA MET A 83 -5.01 0.40 1.79
C MET A 83 -4.12 -0.58 2.56
N LEU A 84 -4.01 -0.43 3.90
CA LEU A 84 -3.26 -1.37 4.75
C LEU A 84 -3.86 -2.78 4.65
N PHE A 85 -5.19 -2.88 4.71
CA PHE A 85 -5.91 -4.13 4.53
C PHE A 85 -5.58 -4.78 3.18
N ASN A 86 -5.61 -4.01 2.08
CA ASN A 86 -5.23 -4.51 0.76
C ASN A 86 -3.80 -5.05 0.74
N VAL A 87 -2.85 -4.41 1.43
CA VAL A 87 -1.46 -4.91 1.52
C VAL A 87 -1.39 -6.26 2.21
N TRP A 88 -2.03 -6.41 3.37
CA TRP A 88 -1.90 -7.60 4.20
C TRP A 88 -2.80 -8.76 3.78
N VAL A 89 -3.98 -8.48 3.24
CA VAL A 89 -5.00 -9.48 2.92
C VAL A 89 -5.02 -9.85 1.44
N LEU A 90 -4.79 -8.89 0.53
CA LEU A 90 -4.81 -9.16 -0.91
C LEU A 90 -3.40 -9.33 -1.48
N ILE A 91 -2.50 -8.36 -1.25
CA ILE A 91 -1.18 -8.36 -1.88
C ILE A 91 -0.31 -9.47 -1.28
N TRP A 92 -0.13 -9.51 0.05
CA TRP A 92 0.81 -10.43 0.67
C TRP A 92 0.50 -11.93 0.45
N PRO A 93 -0.75 -12.42 0.62
CA PRO A 93 -1.04 -13.84 0.40
C PRO A 93 -0.85 -14.27 -1.06
N ASN A 94 -1.16 -13.38 -2.01
CA ASN A 94 -0.91 -13.64 -3.42
C ASN A 94 0.58 -13.58 -3.76
N GLN A 95 1.34 -12.65 -3.19
CA GLN A 95 2.80 -12.60 -3.35
C GLN A 95 3.50 -13.85 -2.81
N LYS A 96 3.04 -14.43 -1.69
CA LYS A 96 3.57 -15.72 -1.21
C LYS A 96 3.45 -16.83 -2.26
N LYS A 97 2.33 -16.90 -2.99
CA LYS A 97 2.13 -17.88 -4.08
C LYS A 97 3.07 -17.60 -5.26
N ILE A 98 3.23 -16.33 -5.63
CA ILE A 98 4.07 -15.90 -6.77
C ILE A 98 5.55 -16.18 -6.50
N LEU A 99 6.02 -15.91 -5.28
CA LEU A 99 7.40 -16.13 -4.85
C LEU A 99 7.73 -17.59 -4.53
N GLY A 100 6.76 -18.51 -4.65
CA GLY A 100 6.95 -19.92 -4.33
C GLY A 100 7.03 -20.23 -2.83
N LEU A 101 6.70 -19.28 -1.97
CA LEU A 101 6.62 -19.47 -0.50
C LEU A 101 5.38 -20.28 -0.08
N ALA A 102 4.40 -20.41 -0.97
CA ALA A 102 3.24 -21.26 -0.80
C ALA A 102 3.05 -22.14 -2.04
N ARG A 103 2.71 -23.42 -1.85
CA ARG A 103 2.37 -24.33 -2.96
C ARG A 103 1.16 -23.78 -3.71
N ALA A 104 1.31 -23.58 -5.01
CA ALA A 104 0.27 -23.12 -5.90
C ALA A 104 0.53 -23.65 -7.32
N THR A 105 -0.53 -24.05 -8.02
CA THR A 105 -0.46 -24.41 -9.45
C THR A 105 -0.15 -23.17 -10.29
N ASP A 106 0.27 -23.34 -11.54
CA ASP A 106 0.59 -22.21 -12.41
C ASP A 106 -0.65 -21.35 -12.75
N THR A 107 -1.83 -21.98 -12.85
CA THR A 107 -3.11 -21.27 -12.97
C THR A 107 -3.38 -20.39 -11.74
N GLN A 108 -3.17 -20.92 -10.53
CA GLN A 108 -3.32 -20.15 -9.29
C GLN A 108 -2.30 -19.02 -9.17
N LYS A 109 -1.05 -19.23 -9.62
CA LYS A 109 -0.02 -18.18 -9.66
C LYS A 109 -0.41 -17.05 -10.61
N ASN A 110 -0.97 -17.36 -11.78
CA ASN A 110 -1.43 -16.33 -12.71
C ASN A 110 -2.58 -15.49 -12.14
N THR A 111 -3.58 -16.13 -11.51
CA THR A 111 -4.64 -15.39 -10.82
C THR A 111 -4.07 -14.56 -9.67
N ALA A 112 -3.14 -15.11 -8.88
CA ALA A 112 -2.49 -14.38 -7.79
C ALA A 112 -1.75 -13.13 -8.29
N ARG A 113 -1.02 -13.22 -9.41
CA ARG A 113 -0.37 -12.07 -10.05
C ARG A 113 -1.38 -10.98 -10.39
N ARG A 114 -2.50 -11.36 -11.02
CA ARG A 114 -3.55 -10.41 -11.40
C ARG A 114 -4.17 -9.73 -10.18
N VAL A 115 -4.51 -10.48 -9.14
CA VAL A 115 -5.12 -9.92 -7.90
C VAL A 115 -4.14 -8.98 -7.20
N ALA A 116 -2.89 -9.39 -7.00
CA ALA A 116 -1.87 -8.56 -6.36
C ALA A 116 -1.62 -7.27 -7.14
N PHE A 117 -1.61 -7.35 -8.48
CA PHE A 117 -1.43 -6.19 -9.34
C PHE A 117 -2.61 -5.21 -9.29
N LEU A 118 -3.84 -5.70 -9.39
CA LEU A 118 -5.04 -4.87 -9.29
C LEU A 118 -5.12 -4.19 -7.91
N ALA A 119 -4.88 -4.93 -6.83
CA ALA A 119 -4.85 -4.36 -5.48
C ALA A 119 -3.77 -3.27 -5.33
N SER A 120 -2.60 -3.45 -5.93
CA SER A 120 -1.52 -2.45 -5.94
C SER A 120 -1.93 -1.16 -6.68
N ARG A 121 -2.60 -1.30 -7.83
CA ARG A 121 -3.13 -0.14 -8.58
C ARG A 121 -4.24 0.58 -7.84
N THR A 122 -5.18 -0.17 -7.24
CA THR A 122 -6.22 0.40 -6.39
C THR A 122 -5.59 1.18 -5.23
N ASN A 123 -4.60 0.63 -4.54
CA ASN A 123 -3.89 1.36 -3.49
C ASN A 123 -3.22 2.63 -4.02
N THR A 124 -2.65 2.61 -5.22
CA THR A 124 -2.01 3.80 -5.83
C THR A 124 -3.03 4.89 -6.15
N MET A 125 -4.23 4.52 -6.61
CA MET A 125 -5.29 5.50 -6.84
C MET A 125 -5.86 6.04 -5.53
N LEU A 126 -6.03 5.18 -4.52
CA LEU A 126 -6.52 5.58 -3.19
C LEU A 126 -5.50 6.42 -2.40
N SER A 127 -4.20 6.28 -2.66
CA SER A 127 -3.17 7.05 -1.95
C SER A 127 -3.27 8.54 -2.24
N ILE A 128 -3.78 8.93 -3.41
CA ILE A 128 -3.96 10.35 -3.79
C ILE A 128 -4.98 11.05 -2.88
N PRO A 129 -6.26 10.65 -2.81
CA PRO A 129 -7.22 11.26 -1.91
C PRO A 129 -6.84 11.04 -0.44
N MET A 130 -6.25 9.91 -0.09
CA MET A 130 -5.79 9.65 1.28
C MET A 130 -4.78 10.72 1.74
N LEU A 131 -3.73 10.97 0.95
CA LEU A 131 -2.72 11.97 1.25
C LEU A 131 -3.32 13.38 1.28
N PHE A 132 -4.23 13.69 0.35
CA PHE A 132 -4.95 14.96 0.34
C PHE A 132 -5.71 15.19 1.66
N PHE A 133 -6.52 14.23 2.10
CA PHE A 133 -7.31 14.36 3.33
C PHE A 133 -6.43 14.38 4.59
N MET A 134 -5.34 13.61 4.62
CA MET A 134 -4.39 13.67 5.73
C MET A 134 -3.65 15.02 5.80
N ALA A 135 -3.27 15.59 4.67
CA ALA A 135 -2.65 16.90 4.61
C ALA A 135 -3.63 18.02 4.99
N ALA A 136 -4.85 17.99 4.43
CA ALA A 136 -5.88 18.98 4.72
C ALA A 136 -6.29 18.98 6.20
N GLY A 137 -6.52 17.79 6.77
CA GLY A 137 -6.90 17.64 8.18
C GLY A 137 -5.81 17.99 9.19
N ALA A 138 -4.53 17.89 8.82
CA ALA A 138 -3.42 18.32 9.69
C ALA A 138 -3.36 19.85 9.84
N HIS A 139 -3.83 20.60 8.85
CA HIS A 139 -3.78 22.07 8.84
C HIS A 139 -5.10 22.72 9.27
N SER A 140 -6.21 21.98 9.34
CA SER A 140 -7.48 22.50 9.86
C SER A 140 -7.45 22.79 11.37
N GLY A 141 -6.48 22.24 12.12
CA GLY A 141 -6.24 22.61 13.52
C GLY A 141 -5.54 23.97 13.71
N VAL A 142 -4.94 24.54 12.66
CA VAL A 142 -4.26 25.85 12.71
C VAL A 142 -5.24 26.99 12.38
N TYR A 143 -6.27 26.71 11.60
CA TYR A 143 -7.33 27.67 11.26
C TYR A 143 -8.62 27.26 11.97
N GLY A 144 -8.64 27.45 13.29
CA GLY A 144 -9.86 27.31 14.08
C GLY A 144 -10.92 28.31 13.60
N PHE A 145 -11.89 27.81 12.84
CA PHE A 145 -13.21 28.40 12.65
C PHE A 145 -14.22 27.26 12.79
#